data_AF-A0A9Q9JCF4-F1
#
_entry.id   AF-A0A9Q9JCF4-F1
#
_cell.length_a   1.000
_cell.length_b   1.000
_cell.length_c   1.000
_cell.angle_alpha   90.00
_cell.angle_beta   90.00
_cell.angle_gamma   90.00
#
_symmetry.space_group_name_H-M   'P 1'
#
loop_
_entity.id
_entity.type
_entity.pdbx_description
1 polymer ?
#
loop_
_entity_poly.entity_id
_entity_poly.type
_entity_poly.pdbx_seq_one_letter_code
_entity_poly.pdbx_strand_id
1 'polypeptide(L)' 'MKVMTDRVFKGIEVKNSSVVVGGIQIDDKHTTVTFSVNFFAGDSDEPFDGEIMSFPYDSPANLIDACYSHLLSIDGYNLG' A
#
# COMPACT_ATOMS: atom_id res chain seq x y z
N MET A 1 4.73 8.21 -8.03
CA MET A 1 5.47 6.98 -7.70
C MET A 1 4.54 5.81 -7.95
N LYS A 2 4.97 4.77 -8.68
CA LYS A 2 4.16 3.56 -8.91
C LYS A 2 4.80 2.42 -8.12
N VAL A 3 4.12 1.93 -7.10
CA VAL A 3 4.55 0.77 -6.33
C VAL A 3 3.84 -0.46 -6.89
N MET A 4 4.60 -1.53 -7.10
CA MET A 4 4.10 -2.80 -7.63
C MET A 4 4.49 -3.95 -6.72
N THR A 5 3.70 -5.02 -6.76
CA THR A 5 4.00 -6.27 -6.06
C THR A 5 3.33 -7.46 -6.76
N ASP A 6 3.92 -8.64 -6.63
CA ASP A 6 3.27 -9.88 -7.04
C ASP A 6 2.33 -10.37 -5.92
N ARG A 7 1.13 -10.83 -6.28
CA ARG A 7 0.14 -11.33 -5.31
C ARG A 7 -0.46 -12.66 -5.74
N VAL A 8 -0.89 -13.45 -4.76
CA VAL A 8 -1.75 -14.60 -4.99
C VAL A 8 -3.15 -14.25 -4.49
N PHE A 9 -4.10 -14.10 -5.42
CA PHE A 9 -5.50 -13.84 -5.09
C PHE A 9 -6.36 -15.05 -5.42
N LYS A 10 -7.00 -15.63 -4.41
CA LYS A 10 -7.85 -16.83 -4.55
C LYS A 10 -7.17 -17.98 -5.31
N GLY A 11 -5.87 -18.17 -5.08
CA GLY A 11 -5.05 -19.21 -5.72
C GLY A 11 -4.52 -18.86 -7.12
N ILE A 12 -4.79 -17.65 -7.62
CA ILE A 12 -4.31 -17.17 -8.92
C ILE A 12 -3.18 -16.18 -8.69
N GLU A 13 -2.07 -16.37 -9.39
CA GLU A 13 -0.94 -15.44 -9.34
C GLU A 13 -1.22 -14.21 -10.21
N VAL A 14 -1.16 -13.03 -9.61
CA VAL A 14 -1.29 -11.73 -10.25
C VAL A 14 0.07 -11.04 -10.19
N LYS A 15 0.75 -11.03 -11.33
CA LYS A 15 2.08 -10.42 -11.48
C LYS A 15 1.99 -8.91 -11.65
N ASN A 16 2.96 -8.18 -11.09
CA ASN A 16 3.08 -6.72 -11.22
C ASN A 16 1.77 -5.97 -10.87
N SER A 17 1.12 -6.35 -9.78
CA SER A 17 -0.09 -5.68 -9.30
C SER A 17 0.26 -4.26 -8.87
N SER A 18 -0.49 -3.26 -9.37
CA SER A 18 -0.29 -1.87 -8.96
C SER A 18 -0.88 -1.66 -7.57
N VAL A 19 -0.14 -0.97 -6.70
CA VAL A 19 -0.54 -0.70 -5.31
C VAL A 19 -0.92 0.77 -5.18
N VAL A 20 -2.11 1.03 -4.64
CA VAL A 20 -2.63 2.39 -4.41
C VAL A 20 -3.02 2.55 -2.95
N VAL A 21 -2.55 3.62 -2.31
CA VAL A 21 -3.02 4.01 -0.97
C VAL A 21 -4.42 4.60 -1.08
N GLY A 22 -5.42 3.90 -0.54
CA GLY A 22 -6.84 4.27 -0.62
C GLY A 22 -7.34 5.17 0.50
N GLY A 23 -6.67 5.16 1.66
CA GLY A 23 -7.09 5.92 2.83
C GLY A 23 -6.01 5.92 3.89
N ILE A 24 -5.90 7.02 4.63
CA ILE A 24 -4.89 7.22 5.69
C ILE A 24 -5.62 7.74 6.92
N GLN A 25 -5.35 7.12 8.06
CA GLN A 25 -5.84 7.51 9.37
C GLN A 25 -4.65 7.63 10.32
N ILE A 26 -4.66 8.65 11.16
CA ILE A 26 -3.74 8.79 12.29
C ILE A 26 -4.57 8.59 13.54
N ASP A 27 -4.06 7.84 14.50
CA ASP A 27 -4.72 7.69 15.79
C ASP A 27 -4.73 9.02 16.55
N ASP A 28 -5.68 9.15 17.47
CA ASP A 28 -5.91 10.33 18.28
C ASP A 28 -4.71 10.70 19.17
N LYS A 29 -3.84 9.73 19.49
CA LYS A 29 -2.59 9.96 20.21
C LYS A 29 -1.41 10.33 19.31
N HIS A 30 -1.58 10.34 17.98
CA HIS A 30 -0.53 10.60 17.00
C HIS A 30 0.70 9.69 17.20
N THR A 31 0.46 8.42 17.45
CA THR A 31 1.49 7.39 17.63
C THR A 31 1.55 6.41 16.47
N THR A 32 0.47 6.28 15.69
CA THR A 32 0.35 5.27 14.63
C THR A 32 -0.36 5.86 13.42
N VAL A 33 0.18 5.59 12.23
CA VAL A 33 -0.52 5.74 10.95
C VAL A 33 -1.09 4.38 10.58
N THR A 34 -2.37 4.33 10.23
CA THR A 34 -3.03 3.18 9.61
C THR A 34 -3.51 3.58 8.23
N PHE A 35 -3.24 2.78 7.22
CA PHE A 35 -3.63 3.07 5.85
C PHE A 35 -4.13 1.82 5.14
N SER A 36 -5.08 2.00 4.22
CA SER A 36 -5.55 0.94 3.35
C SER A 36 -4.79 0.98 2.03
N VAL A 37 -4.40 -0.19 1.53
CA VAL A 37 -3.88 -0.38 0.19
C VAL A 37 -4.85 -1.17 -0.65
N ASN A 38 -4.99 -0.78 -1.90
CA ASN A 38 -5.80 -1.46 -2.90
C ASN A 38 -4.87 -1.98 -4.01
N PHE A 39 -5.10 -3.21 -4.43
CA PHE A 39 -4.30 -3.88 -5.46
C PHE A 39 -5.08 -3.96 -6.76
N PHE A 40 -4.46 -3.52 -7.85
CA PHE A 40 -5.04 -3.51 -9.19
C PHE A 40 -4.24 -4.41 -10.12
N ALA A 41 -4.94 -5.25 -10.89
CA ALA A 41 -4.34 -6.13 -11.87
C ALA A 41 -4.18 -5.37 -13.19
N GLY A 42 -2.94 -5.18 -13.66
CA GLY A 42 -2.67 -4.42 -14.88
C GLY A 42 -3.27 -3.01 -14.85
N ASP A 43 -4.07 -2.68 -15.87
CA ASP A 43 -4.76 -1.40 -16.03
C ASP A 43 -6.26 -1.48 -15.62
N SER A 44 -6.62 -2.43 -14.76
CA SER A 44 -7.99 -2.54 -14.23
C SER A 44 -8.41 -1.26 -13.50
N ASP A 45 -9.66 -0.83 -13.71
CA ASP A 45 -10.27 0.29 -12.98
C ASP A 45 -10.75 -0.11 -11.58
N GLU A 46 -10.89 -1.42 -11.32
CA GLU A 46 -11.35 -1.95 -10.04
C GLU A 46 -10.23 -2.72 -9.32
N PRO A 47 -10.10 -2.55 -7.99
CA PRO A 47 -9.16 -3.34 -7.21
C PRO A 47 -9.67 -4.77 -7.06
N PHE A 48 -8.77 -5.75 -7.20
CA PHE A 48 -9.12 -7.15 -6.97
C PHE A 48 -8.94 -7.56 -5.50
N ASP A 49 -8.11 -6.84 -4.75
CA ASP A 49 -7.79 -7.13 -3.35
C ASP A 49 -7.44 -5.84 -2.58
N GLY A 50 -7.42 -5.92 -1.25
CA GLY A 50 -7.02 -4.81 -0.40
C GLY A 50 -6.56 -5.24 0.99
N GLU A 51 -5.66 -4.45 1.58
CA GLU A 51 -5.10 -4.70 2.90
C GLU A 51 -5.04 -3.43 3.74
N ILE A 52 -5.00 -3.61 5.06
CA ILE A 52 -4.78 -2.52 6.00
C ILE A 52 -3.42 -2.72 6.64
N MET A 53 -2.62 -1.66 6.66
CA MET A 53 -1.27 -1.66 7.21
C MET A 53 -1.12 -0.52 8.20
N SER A 54 -0.22 -0.70 9.16
CA SER A 54 0.06 0.32 10.17
C SER A 54 1.55 0.44 10.43
N PHE A 55 2.01 1.66 10.68
CA PHE A 55 3.38 1.96 11.11
C PHE A 55 3.40 3.11 12.13
N PRO A 56 4.45 3.24 12.95
CA PRO A 56 4.58 4.34 13.90
C PRO A 56 4.48 5.71 13.20
N TYR A 57 3.74 6.65 13.80
CA TYR A 57 3.64 8.01 13.28
C TYR A 57 4.91 8.80 13.60
N ASP A 58 5.63 9.23 12.56
CA ASP A 58 6.84 10.05 12.66
C ASP A 58 6.68 11.39 11.95
N SER A 59 5.53 12.06 12.17
CA SER A 59 5.17 13.40 11.66
C SER A 59 5.79 13.78 10.29
N PRO A 60 5.59 12.98 9.22
CA PRO A 60 6.25 13.23 7.95
C PRO A 60 5.62 14.43 7.25
N ALA A 61 6.40 15.14 6.43
CA ALA A 61 5.90 16.24 5.62
C ALA A 61 4.81 15.81 4.61
N ASN A 62 4.85 14.55 4.14
CA ASN A 62 3.83 13.95 3.28
C ASN A 62 3.52 12.51 3.71
N LEU A 63 2.29 12.27 4.17
CA LEU A 63 1.83 10.96 4.63
C LEU A 63 1.71 9.93 3.51
N ILE A 64 1.32 10.35 2.31
CA ILE A 64 1.18 9.45 1.17
C ILE A 64 2.55 8.88 0.79
N ASP A 65 3.57 9.75 0.72
CA ASP A 65 4.94 9.34 0.42
C ASP A 65 5.52 8.45 1.53
N ALA A 66 5.18 8.72 2.79
CA ALA A 66 5.56 7.86 3.91
C ALA A 66 4.91 6.46 3.81
N CYS A 67 3.64 6.37 3.42
CA CYS A 67 2.97 5.09 3.19
C CYS A 67 3.63 4.29 2.05
N TYR A 68 3.93 4.94 0.92
CA TYR A 68 4.64 4.27 -0.18
C TYR A 68 6.07 3.86 0.21
N SER A 69 6.76 4.68 1.01
CA SER A 69 8.09 4.35 1.53
C SER A 69 8.05 3.16 2.48
N HIS A 70 7.01 3.07 3.33
CA HIS A 70 6.78 1.91 4.17
C HIS A 70 6.52 0.65 3.34
N LEU A 71 5.67 0.73 2.30
CA LEU A 71 5.46 -0.39 1.38
C LEU A 71 6.76 -0.87 0.75
N LEU A 72 7.60 0.04 0.25
CA LEU A 72 8.90 -0.29 -0.34
C LEU A 72 9.92 -0.85 0.66
N SER A 73 9.68 -0.75 1.97
CA SER A 73 10.50 -1.39 3.00
C SER A 73 10.11 -2.85 3.27
N ILE A 74 9.01 -3.32 2.70
CA ILE A 74 8.50 -4.69 2.84
C ILE A 74 8.97 -5.52 1.64
N ASP A 75 9.52 -6.71 1.90
CA ASP A 75 9.94 -7.65 0.86
C ASP A 75 8.80 -7.95 -0.12
N GLY A 76 9.10 -7.85 -1.41
CA GLY A 76 8.15 -8.11 -2.50
C GLY A 76 7.43 -6.87 -3.05
N TYR A 77 7.60 -5.70 -2.43
CA TYR A 77 7.16 -4.42 -3.00
C TYR A 77 8.32 -3.72 -3.68
N ASN A 78 8.08 -3.22 -4.89
CA ASN A 78 9.11 -2.58 -5.69
C ASN A 78 8.56 -1.35 -6.43
N LEU A 79 9.46 -0.49 -6.88
CA LEU A 79 9.13 0.53 -7.86
C LEU A 79 8.91 -0.13 -9.22
N GLY A 80 7.87 0.28 -9.93
CA GLY A 80 7.61 -0.13 -11.32
C GLY A 80 7.37 1.03 -12.27
#